data_AF-Q9UGN5-F1
#
_entry.id   AF-Q9UGN5-F1
#
_cell.length_a   1.000
_cell.length_b   1.000
_cell.length_c   1.000
_cell.angle_alpha   90.00
_cell.angle_beta   90.00
_cell.angle_gamma   90.00
#
_symmetry.space_group_name_H-M   'P 1'
#
loop_
_entity.id
_entity.type
_entity.pdbx_description
1 polymer ?
#
loop_
_entity_poly.entity_id
_entity_poly.type
_entity_poly.pdbx_seq_one_letter_code
_entity_poly.pdbx_strand_id
1 'polypeptide(L)'
;MAARRRRSTGGGRARALNESKRVNNGNTAPEDSSPAKKTRRCQRQESKKMPVAGGKANKDRTEDKQDGMPGRSWASKRVSESVKALLLKGKAPVDPECTAKVGKAHVYCEGNDVYDVMLNQTNLQFNNNKYYLIQLLEDDAQRNFSVWMRWGRVGKMGQHSLVACSGNLNKAKEIFQKKFLDKTKNNWEDREKFEKVPGKYDMLQMDYATNTQDEEETKKEESLKSPLKPESQLDLRVQELIKLICNVQAMEEMMMEMKYNTKKAPLGKLTVAQIKAGYQSLKKIEDCIRAGQHGRALMEACNEFYTRIPHDFGLRTPPLIRTQKELSEKIQLLEALGDIEIAIKLVKTELQSPEHPLDQHYRNLHCALRPLDHESYEFKVISQYLQSTHAPTHSDYTMTLLDLFEVEKDGEKEAFREDLHNRMLLWHGSRMSNWVGILSHGLRIAPPEAPITGYMFGKGIYFADMSSKSANYCFASRLKNTGLLLLSEVALGQCNELLEANPKAEGLLQGKHSTKGLGKMAPSSAHFVTLNGSTVPLGPASDTGILNPDGYTLNYNEYIVYNPNQVRMRYLLKVQFNFLQLW
;
A
#
# COMPACT_ATOMS: atom_id res chain seq x y z
N MET A 1 -23.44 29.39 -41.71
CA MET A 1 -24.68 30.17 -41.55
C MET A 1 -24.58 31.03 -40.29
N ALA A 2 -25.10 32.27 -40.37
CA ALA A 2 -25.10 33.43 -39.46
C ALA A 2 -24.89 33.18 -37.95
N ALA A 3 -24.07 33.91 -37.16
CA ALA A 3 -23.76 35.36 -37.00
C ALA A 3 -24.83 36.22 -36.28
N ARG A 4 -24.48 36.81 -35.12
CA ARG A 4 -24.79 38.19 -34.63
C ARG A 4 -24.36 38.36 -33.15
N ARG A 5 -23.33 39.16 -32.82
CA ARG A 5 -23.24 40.65 -32.64
C ARG A 5 -23.94 41.20 -31.38
N ARG A 6 -23.20 41.88 -30.50
CA ARG A 6 -23.15 43.37 -30.38
C ARG A 6 -22.13 43.87 -29.32
N ARG A 7 -21.40 44.93 -29.68
CA ARG A 7 -20.54 45.82 -28.86
C ARG A 7 -21.36 47.02 -28.36
N SER A 8 -20.94 47.66 -27.27
CA SER A 8 -20.92 49.14 -27.16
C SER A 8 -19.86 49.62 -26.15
N THR A 9 -19.38 50.83 -26.41
CA THR A 9 -18.15 51.52 -25.97
C THR A 9 -18.42 52.66 -24.97
N GLY A 10 -17.40 53.08 -24.21
CA GLY A 10 -17.20 54.52 -23.90
C GLY A 10 -16.61 54.91 -22.54
N GLY A 11 -15.42 55.56 -22.54
CA GLY A 11 -15.17 56.79 -21.78
C GLY A 11 -14.18 56.82 -20.59
N GLY A 12 -12.99 57.42 -20.79
CA GLY A 12 -12.55 58.59 -19.97
C GLY A 12 -11.44 58.52 -18.90
N ARG A 13 -10.17 58.75 -19.32
CA ARG A 13 -9.06 59.58 -18.73
C ARG A 13 -8.70 59.60 -17.22
N ALA A 14 -7.41 59.40 -16.90
CA ALA A 14 -6.44 60.46 -16.50
C ALA A 14 -4.99 59.93 -16.32
N ARG A 15 -3.99 60.79 -16.62
CA ARG A 15 -2.53 60.57 -16.73
C ARG A 15 -1.75 60.81 -15.42
N ALA A 16 -0.54 60.23 -15.31
CA ALA A 16 0.70 60.98 -15.02
C ALA A 16 1.95 60.15 -15.40
N LEU A 17 2.87 60.79 -16.14
CA LEU A 17 4.20 60.34 -16.58
C LEU A 17 5.27 61.09 -15.77
N ASN A 18 6.43 60.48 -15.53
CA ASN A 18 7.68 61.22 -15.69
C ASN A 18 8.85 60.29 -16.06
N GLU A 19 9.54 60.67 -17.14
CA GLU A 19 10.74 60.08 -17.73
C GLU A 19 11.96 60.89 -17.28
N SER A 20 13.16 60.28 -17.21
CA SER A 20 14.44 60.97 -17.46
C SER A 20 15.56 59.96 -17.75
N LYS A 21 16.16 60.12 -18.94
CA LYS A 21 17.28 59.35 -19.56
C LYS A 21 18.66 59.89 -19.17
N ARG A 22 19.69 59.05 -19.31
CA ARG A 22 21.07 59.25 -19.90
C ARG A 22 22.14 58.48 -19.09
N VAL A 23 23.26 57.94 -19.59
CA VAL A 23 23.89 57.65 -20.90
C VAL A 23 25.07 56.70 -20.58
N ASN A 24 25.44 55.86 -21.56
CA ASN A 24 26.59 54.93 -21.59
C ASN A 24 27.94 55.48 -21.09
N ASN A 25 28.73 54.61 -20.44
CA ASN A 25 30.07 54.25 -20.91
C ASN A 25 30.58 52.97 -20.23
N GLY A 26 31.21 52.11 -21.02
CA GLY A 26 31.68 50.78 -20.60
C GLY A 26 32.96 50.82 -19.77
N ASN A 27 33.13 49.78 -18.97
CA ASN A 27 34.43 49.19 -18.68
C ASN A 27 34.26 47.71 -18.30
N THR A 28 35.20 46.94 -18.81
CA THR A 28 35.49 45.51 -18.73
C THR A 28 35.55 44.91 -17.31
N ALA A 29 34.95 43.70 -17.17
CA ALA A 29 35.37 42.46 -16.45
C ALA A 29 36.15 42.57 -15.10
N PRO A 30 35.96 41.66 -14.11
CA PRO A 30 36.03 40.21 -14.34
C PRO A 30 35.12 39.29 -13.51
N GLU A 31 35.21 38.02 -13.88
CA GLU A 31 34.75 36.80 -13.22
C GLU A 31 34.83 36.85 -11.68
N ASP A 32 33.78 36.36 -11.00
CA ASP A 32 33.96 35.85 -9.63
C ASP A 32 33.11 34.61 -9.34
N SER A 33 33.81 33.49 -9.46
CA SER A 33 33.89 32.32 -8.60
C SER A 33 32.71 31.84 -7.72
N SER A 34 32.43 30.55 -7.93
CA SER A 34 31.62 29.58 -7.17
C SER A 34 31.80 29.54 -5.64
N PRO A 35 30.76 29.18 -4.86
CA PRO A 35 30.94 28.54 -3.56
C PRO A 35 30.98 27.01 -3.69
N ALA A 36 32.15 26.49 -3.35
CA ALA A 36 32.58 25.10 -3.22
C ALA A 36 31.53 24.04 -2.83
N LYS A 37 31.57 22.93 -3.59
CA LYS A 37 31.17 21.58 -3.16
C LYS A 37 31.89 21.23 -1.85
N LYS A 38 31.17 21.15 -0.73
CA LYS A 38 31.61 20.40 0.45
C LYS A 38 31.32 18.92 0.25
N THR A 39 32.29 18.23 -0.34
CA THR A 39 32.40 16.77 -0.32
C THR A 39 32.66 16.33 1.13
N ARG A 40 31.64 15.78 1.82
CA ARG A 40 31.87 15.04 3.07
C ARG A 40 32.46 13.67 2.72
N ARG A 41 33.79 13.63 2.75
CA ARG A 41 34.61 12.41 2.76
C ARG A 41 34.35 11.72 4.10
N CYS A 42 33.54 10.66 4.13
CA CYS A 42 33.60 9.69 5.23
C CYS A 42 34.90 8.90 5.05
N GLN A 43 35.84 9.12 5.96
CA GLN A 43 37.05 8.32 6.08
C GLN A 43 36.67 6.86 6.36
N ARG A 44 37.12 5.97 5.47
CA ARG A 44 37.36 4.56 5.84
C ARG A 44 38.45 4.58 6.90
N GLN A 45 38.11 4.28 8.14
CA GLN A 45 39.08 3.82 9.12
C GLN A 45 39.38 2.35 8.81
N GLU A 46 40.54 2.12 8.21
CA GLU A 46 41.23 0.84 8.29
C GLU A 46 41.61 0.60 9.76
N SER A 47 40.94 -0.39 10.37
CA SER A 47 41.38 -0.94 11.65
C SER A 47 42.38 -2.05 11.36
N LYS A 48 43.59 -1.81 11.88
CA LYS A 48 44.81 -2.60 11.75
C LYS A 48 44.61 -4.10 11.99
N LYS A 49 45.25 -4.89 11.12
CA LYS A 49 45.67 -6.27 11.38
C LYS A 49 46.43 -6.35 12.70
N MET A 50 46.09 -7.31 13.55
CA MET A 50 46.98 -7.85 14.58
C MET A 50 47.23 -9.35 14.30
N PRO A 51 48.41 -9.88 14.68
CA PRO A 51 48.99 -11.06 14.06
C PRO A 51 48.60 -12.36 14.78
N VAL A 52 48.65 -13.44 14.01
CA VAL A 52 48.55 -14.83 14.46
C VAL A 52 49.92 -15.31 14.95
N ALA A 53 49.97 -15.80 16.18
CA ALA A 53 50.94 -16.77 16.72
C ALA A 53 50.10 -17.69 17.63
N GLY A 54 50.05 -19.01 17.51
CA GLY A 54 51.12 -19.97 17.25
C GLY A 54 51.41 -20.70 18.57
N GLY A 55 50.83 -21.88 18.81
CA GLY A 55 51.07 -22.59 20.07
C GLY A 55 50.30 -23.88 20.34
N LYS A 56 50.83 -24.98 19.77
CA LYS A 56 50.90 -26.37 20.29
C LYS A 56 49.66 -27.29 20.29
N ALA A 57 49.98 -28.53 19.93
CA ALA A 57 49.15 -29.68 19.59
C ALA A 57 49.25 -30.82 20.64
N ASN A 58 48.21 -31.65 20.75
CA ASN A 58 48.22 -33.13 20.86
C ASN A 58 46.77 -33.62 21.00
N LYS A 59 46.19 -34.36 20.03
CA LYS A 59 46.14 -35.84 19.86
C LYS A 59 45.45 -36.61 21.01
N ASP A 60 44.22 -37.07 20.76
CA ASP A 60 43.73 -38.47 20.75
C ASP A 60 42.19 -38.48 20.83
N ARG A 61 41.47 -38.92 19.79
CA ARG A 61 40.93 -40.28 19.51
C ARG A 61 39.50 -40.52 20.05
N THR A 62 38.61 -40.66 19.07
CA THR A 62 37.46 -41.59 18.94
C THR A 62 36.14 -41.37 19.71
N GLU A 63 35.08 -41.56 18.90
CA GLU A 63 33.69 -41.99 19.19
C GLU A 63 32.55 -40.96 19.14
N ASP A 64 31.57 -41.34 18.32
CA ASP A 64 30.38 -40.64 17.84
C ASP A 64 29.43 -40.17 18.94
N LYS A 65 28.87 -38.97 18.76
CA LYS A 65 27.45 -38.67 18.98
C LYS A 65 27.10 -37.28 18.44
N GLN A 66 26.01 -37.24 17.68
CA GLN A 66 25.34 -36.05 17.18
C GLN A 66 24.88 -35.18 18.36
N ASP A 67 25.23 -33.88 18.36
CA ASP A 67 24.44 -32.85 19.02
C ASP A 67 24.64 -31.49 18.32
N GLY A 68 23.52 -30.87 18.00
CA GLY A 68 23.43 -29.66 17.16
C GLY A 68 23.86 -28.38 17.88
N MET A 69 24.55 -27.52 17.15
CA MET A 69 24.87 -26.14 17.56
C MET A 69 23.61 -25.24 17.49
N PRO A 70 23.36 -24.38 18.49
CA PRO A 70 22.20 -23.51 18.53
C PRO A 70 22.48 -22.21 17.75
N GLY A 71 21.95 -22.10 16.54
CA GLY A 71 22.11 -20.90 15.72
C GLY A 71 20.89 -20.61 14.84
N ARG A 72 19.85 -19.94 15.40
CA ARG A 72 18.77 -19.22 14.68
C ARG A 72 17.64 -18.63 15.57
N SER A 73 17.70 -18.77 16.89
CA SER A 73 16.58 -18.41 17.79
C SER A 73 16.27 -16.90 17.91
N TRP A 74 17.23 -15.98 17.71
CA TRP A 74 17.00 -14.56 18.01
C TRP A 74 16.12 -13.80 17.00
N ALA A 75 16.08 -14.22 15.74
CA ALA A 75 15.21 -13.62 14.73
C ALA A 75 13.77 -14.16 14.83
N SER A 76 13.61 -15.44 15.18
CA SER A 76 12.29 -16.08 15.33
C SER A 76 11.55 -15.60 16.58
N LYS A 77 12.26 -15.28 17.68
CA LYS A 77 11.64 -14.76 18.93
C LYS A 77 10.99 -13.39 18.79
N ARG A 78 11.39 -12.54 17.83
CA ARG A 78 10.73 -11.25 17.57
C ARG A 78 9.48 -11.36 16.71
N VAL A 79 9.26 -12.51 16.06
CA VAL A 79 8.16 -12.72 15.09
C VAL A 79 6.98 -13.45 15.74
N SER A 80 7.16 -14.17 16.86
CA SER A 80 6.08 -14.93 17.51
C SER A 80 5.22 -14.14 18.53
N GLU A 81 5.52 -12.87 18.80
CA GLU A 81 4.78 -12.06 19.81
C GLU A 81 3.60 -11.25 19.25
N SER A 82 3.35 -11.27 17.94
CA SER A 82 2.37 -10.38 17.29
C SER A 82 0.96 -10.93 17.11
N VAL A 83 0.70 -12.22 17.38
CA VAL A 83 -0.66 -12.79 17.25
C VAL A 83 -1.29 -12.96 18.63
N LYS A 84 -1.63 -11.85 19.29
CA LYS A 84 -2.62 -11.89 20.37
C LYS A 84 -3.99 -11.74 19.71
N ALA A 85 -4.72 -12.85 19.60
CA ALA A 85 -6.14 -12.80 19.29
C ALA A 85 -6.81 -11.80 20.25
N LEU A 86 -7.35 -10.71 19.70
CA LEU A 86 -8.02 -9.68 20.48
C LEU A 86 -9.35 -10.26 20.95
N LEU A 87 -9.49 -10.49 22.26
CA LEU A 87 -10.75 -10.88 22.89
C LEU A 87 -11.78 -9.76 22.73
N LEU A 88 -12.94 -10.05 22.14
CA LEU A 88 -13.94 -9.06 21.77
C LEU A 88 -15.28 -9.27 22.49
N LYS A 89 -15.32 -8.93 23.77
CA LYS A 89 -16.52 -9.04 24.60
C LYS A 89 -17.62 -7.99 24.36
N GLY A 90 -17.55 -7.22 23.27
CA GLY A 90 -18.47 -6.10 23.02
C GLY A 90 -18.19 -5.41 21.69
N LYS A 91 -18.65 -4.16 21.54
CA LYS A 91 -18.51 -3.43 20.26
C LYS A 91 -17.07 -3.08 19.88
N ALA A 92 -16.15 -3.07 20.84
CA ALA A 92 -14.73 -2.86 20.61
C ALA A 92 -13.90 -3.75 21.54
N PRO A 93 -12.71 -4.22 21.10
CA PRO A 93 -11.89 -5.09 21.90
C PRO A 93 -11.19 -4.27 23.00
N VAL A 94 -11.10 -4.85 24.19
CA VAL A 94 -10.30 -4.28 25.27
C VAL A 94 -8.83 -4.29 24.86
N ASP A 95 -8.11 -3.19 25.13
CA ASP A 95 -6.67 -3.12 24.89
C ASP A 95 -5.95 -4.27 25.64
N PRO A 96 -5.25 -5.18 24.94
CA PRO A 96 -4.64 -6.35 25.56
C PRO A 96 -3.49 -5.98 26.52
N GLU A 97 -3.02 -4.74 26.49
CA GLU A 97 -2.07 -4.21 27.48
C GLU A 97 -2.72 -3.96 28.86
N CYS A 98 -4.05 -3.88 28.94
CA CYS A 98 -4.77 -3.79 30.20
C CYS A 98 -4.95 -5.18 30.82
N THR A 99 -3.83 -5.79 31.23
CA THR A 99 -3.79 -7.17 31.76
C THR A 99 -4.72 -7.41 32.96
N ALA A 100 -5.05 -6.36 33.71
CA ALA A 100 -5.98 -6.44 34.83
C ALA A 100 -7.45 -6.62 34.42
N LYS A 101 -7.82 -6.22 33.20
CA LYS A 101 -9.21 -6.15 32.71
C LYS A 101 -9.46 -7.01 31.48
N VAL A 102 -8.42 -7.35 30.71
CA VAL A 102 -8.53 -8.26 29.55
C VAL A 102 -9.16 -9.59 29.98
N GLY A 103 -10.21 -10.02 29.27
CA GLY A 103 -10.97 -11.22 29.60
C GLY A 103 -11.90 -11.11 30.81
N LYS A 104 -11.99 -9.96 31.49
CA LYS A 104 -12.85 -9.72 32.67
C LYS A 104 -13.75 -8.49 32.55
N ALA A 105 -13.56 -7.72 31.49
CA ALA A 105 -14.29 -6.49 31.20
C ALA A 105 -14.53 -6.40 29.69
N HIS A 106 -15.45 -5.53 29.31
CA HIS A 106 -15.72 -5.13 27.94
C HIS A 106 -15.62 -3.60 27.80
N VAL A 107 -15.44 -3.12 26.57
CA VAL A 107 -15.49 -1.69 26.28
C VAL A 107 -16.94 -1.23 26.35
N TYR A 108 -17.20 -0.17 27.11
CA TYR A 108 -18.53 0.39 27.32
C TYR A 108 -19.09 1.04 26.05
N CYS A 109 -20.39 0.84 25.81
CA CYS A 109 -21.11 1.48 24.71
C CYS A 109 -22.55 1.87 25.09
N GLU A 110 -23.06 2.93 24.47
CA GLU A 110 -24.44 3.41 24.61
C GLU A 110 -25.14 3.40 23.26
N GLY A 111 -25.92 2.36 22.98
CA GLY A 111 -26.42 2.13 21.63
C GLY A 111 -25.24 1.99 20.67
N ASN A 112 -25.08 2.93 19.74
CA ASN A 112 -23.97 2.96 18.78
C ASN A 112 -22.76 3.79 19.25
N ASP A 113 -22.86 4.51 20.37
CA ASP A 113 -21.76 5.31 20.90
C ASP A 113 -20.79 4.43 21.71
N VAL A 114 -19.65 4.06 21.12
CA VAL A 114 -18.60 3.27 21.77
C VAL A 114 -17.57 4.19 22.40
N TYR A 115 -17.33 4.03 23.71
CA TYR A 115 -16.38 4.85 24.47
C TYR A 115 -14.94 4.32 24.32
N ASP A 116 -14.45 4.36 23.09
CA ASP A 116 -13.11 4.00 22.67
C ASP A 116 -12.61 5.00 21.64
N VAL A 117 -11.38 5.48 21.80
CA VAL A 117 -10.76 6.37 20.83
C VAL A 117 -9.25 6.22 20.77
N MET A 118 -8.73 6.14 19.55
CA MET A 118 -7.30 6.24 19.26
C MET A 118 -6.98 7.62 18.71
N LEU A 119 -6.07 8.32 19.37
CA LEU A 119 -5.61 9.64 18.97
C LEU A 119 -4.15 9.57 18.48
N ASN A 120 -3.82 10.38 17.47
CA ASN A 120 -2.47 10.48 16.94
C ASN A 120 -2.00 11.93 16.80
N GLN A 121 -0.71 12.17 16.93
CA GLN A 121 -0.12 13.49 16.75
C GLN A 121 1.30 13.39 16.23
N THR A 122 1.53 13.98 15.06
CA THR A 122 2.85 14.13 14.47
C THR A 122 3.21 15.60 14.28
N ASN A 123 4.37 16.02 14.80
CA ASN A 123 5.01 17.31 14.51
C ASN A 123 6.51 17.08 14.23
N LEU A 124 6.90 17.11 12.95
CA LEU A 124 8.26 16.95 12.45
C LEU A 124 9.21 17.98 13.07
N GLN A 125 8.78 19.24 13.17
CA GLN A 125 9.55 20.35 13.73
C GLN A 125 10.14 20.05 15.11
N PHE A 126 9.43 19.25 15.90
CA PHE A 126 9.79 18.92 17.29
C PHE A 126 10.00 17.42 17.49
N ASN A 127 10.14 16.64 16.41
CA ASN A 127 10.24 15.17 16.42
C ASN A 127 9.18 14.49 17.31
N ASN A 128 7.97 15.04 17.32
CA ASN A 128 6.84 14.43 17.98
C ASN A 128 6.15 13.47 17.01
N ASN A 129 5.99 12.21 17.40
CA ASN A 129 5.20 11.20 16.70
C ASN A 129 4.61 10.28 17.76
N LYS A 130 3.44 10.63 18.27
CA LYS A 130 2.89 10.12 19.53
C LYS A 130 1.41 9.77 19.40
N TYR A 131 1.02 8.70 20.09
CA TYR A 131 -0.35 8.22 20.15
C TYR A 131 -0.92 8.38 21.56
N TYR A 132 -2.25 8.39 21.66
CA TYR A 132 -2.98 8.37 22.92
C TYR A 132 -4.28 7.56 22.74
N LEU A 133 -4.40 6.42 23.41
CA LEU A 133 -5.60 5.58 23.48
C LEU A 133 -6.37 5.90 24.75
N ILE A 134 -7.70 5.97 24.65
CA ILE A 134 -8.62 6.11 25.78
C ILE A 134 -9.74 5.08 25.60
N GLN A 135 -10.00 4.26 26.63
CA GLN A 135 -11.11 3.31 26.66
C GLN A 135 -11.86 3.42 27.99
N LEU A 136 -13.19 3.40 27.95
CA LEU A 136 -14.02 3.19 29.13
C LEU A 136 -14.38 1.69 29.19
N LEU A 137 -14.03 1.04 30.29
CA LEU A 137 -14.21 -0.39 30.51
C LEU A 137 -15.25 -0.63 31.60
N GLU A 138 -16.18 -1.57 31.38
CA GLU A 138 -17.11 -2.10 32.39
C GLU A 138 -16.74 -3.56 32.67
N ASP A 139 -16.60 -3.92 33.95
CA ASP A 139 -16.33 -5.30 34.35
C ASP A 139 -17.53 -6.20 34.08
N ASP A 140 -17.28 -7.43 33.60
CA ASP A 140 -18.35 -8.35 33.20
C ASP A 140 -19.08 -8.93 34.41
N ALA A 141 -18.34 -9.17 35.50
CA ALA A 141 -18.84 -9.86 36.69
C ALA A 141 -19.49 -8.92 37.72
N GLN A 142 -19.10 -7.65 37.72
CA GLN A 142 -19.55 -6.64 38.67
C GLN A 142 -19.74 -5.33 37.92
N ARG A 143 -20.76 -4.54 38.26
CA ARG A 143 -21.01 -3.23 37.63
C ARG A 143 -19.98 -2.19 38.06
N ASN A 144 -18.72 -2.38 37.67
CA ASN A 144 -17.58 -1.56 38.00
C ASN A 144 -16.99 -0.96 36.72
N PHE A 145 -16.90 0.38 36.69
CA PHE A 145 -16.36 1.12 35.54
C PHE A 145 -14.92 1.54 35.79
N SER A 146 -14.11 1.55 34.75
CA SER A 146 -12.72 2.02 34.78
C SER A 146 -12.35 2.75 33.49
N VAL A 147 -11.55 3.81 33.57
CA VAL A 147 -11.01 4.48 32.38
C VAL A 147 -9.57 4.04 32.18
N TRP A 148 -9.33 3.37 31.06
CA TRP A 148 -8.00 2.97 30.60
C TRP A 148 -7.43 4.02 29.65
N MET A 149 -6.19 4.42 29.91
CA MET A 149 -5.46 5.36 29.06
C MET A 149 -4.07 4.81 28.77
N ARG A 150 -3.63 4.86 27.52
CA ARG A 150 -2.28 4.45 27.13
C ARG A 150 -1.69 5.42 26.10
N TRP A 151 -0.50 5.93 26.34
CA TRP A 151 0.12 6.95 25.49
C TRP A 151 1.62 6.73 25.34
N GLY A 152 2.18 7.16 24.22
CA GLY A 152 3.61 7.01 23.99
C GLY A 152 4.01 7.36 22.58
N ARG A 153 5.25 7.04 22.22
CA ARG A 153 5.74 7.19 20.86
C ARG A 153 5.16 6.10 19.96
N VAL A 154 4.72 6.48 18.77
CA VAL A 154 4.20 5.52 17.77
C VAL A 154 5.28 4.47 17.48
N GLY A 155 4.92 3.20 17.63
CA GLY A 155 5.81 2.04 17.41
C GLY A 155 6.48 1.49 18.67
N LYS A 156 6.43 2.22 19.78
CA LYS A 156 6.97 1.82 21.08
C LYS A 156 5.86 1.53 22.08
N MET A 157 6.18 0.70 23.07
CA MET A 157 5.34 0.55 24.26
C MET A 157 5.35 1.89 25.02
N GLY A 158 4.17 2.38 25.35
CA GLY A 158 3.99 3.65 26.04
C GLY A 158 3.81 3.49 27.55
N GLN A 159 3.50 4.61 28.20
CA GLN A 159 2.97 4.62 29.56
C GLN A 159 1.46 4.33 29.53
N HIS A 160 0.92 3.87 30.65
CA HIS A 160 -0.52 3.63 30.79
C HIS A 160 -1.02 4.01 32.19
N SER A 161 -2.33 4.20 32.30
CA SER A 161 -3.04 4.47 33.55
C SER A 161 -4.41 3.82 33.52
N LEU A 162 -4.79 3.16 34.61
CA LEU A 162 -6.12 2.59 34.83
C LEU A 162 -6.77 3.28 36.02
N VAL A 163 -7.85 4.00 35.79
CA VAL A 163 -8.57 4.74 36.84
C VAL A 163 -9.88 4.03 37.14
N ALA A 164 -9.95 3.33 38.28
CA ALA A 164 -11.17 2.67 38.74
C ALA A 164 -12.18 3.69 39.32
N CYS A 165 -13.46 3.50 39.01
CA CYS A 165 -14.54 4.39 39.45
C CYS A 165 -15.57 3.71 40.37
N SER A 166 -15.29 2.50 40.86
CA SER A 166 -16.10 1.76 41.87
C SER A 166 -17.62 1.81 41.62
N GLY A 167 -18.03 1.55 40.38
CA GLY A 167 -19.43 1.54 39.94
C GLY A 167 -20.03 2.88 39.54
N ASN A 168 -19.31 3.99 39.69
CA ASN A 168 -19.79 5.30 39.25
C ASN A 168 -19.50 5.54 37.75
N LEU A 169 -20.46 5.18 36.90
CA LEU A 169 -20.43 5.40 35.45
C LEU A 169 -20.29 6.89 35.08
N ASN A 170 -21.06 7.77 35.73
CA ASN A 170 -21.06 9.21 35.41
C ASN A 170 -19.66 9.81 35.60
N LYS A 171 -18.97 9.44 36.69
CA LYS A 171 -17.58 9.83 36.95
C LYS A 171 -16.63 9.27 35.89
N ALA A 172 -16.80 8.02 35.47
CA ALA A 172 -15.98 7.41 34.43
C ALA A 172 -16.13 8.14 33.09
N LYS A 173 -17.36 8.48 32.69
CA LYS A 173 -17.64 9.29 31.50
C LYS A 173 -17.04 10.68 31.60
N GLU A 174 -17.22 11.37 32.73
CA GLU A 174 -16.64 12.70 32.94
C GLU A 174 -15.11 12.68 32.76
N ILE A 175 -14.42 11.70 33.36
CA ILE A 175 -12.98 11.51 33.21
C ILE A 175 -12.59 11.26 31.76
N PHE A 176 -13.32 10.39 31.06
CA PHE A 176 -13.09 10.07 29.65
C PHE A 176 -13.25 11.32 28.78
N GLN A 177 -14.39 11.99 28.85
CA GLN A 177 -14.73 13.16 28.04
C GLN A 177 -13.80 14.34 28.34
N LYS A 178 -13.48 14.58 29.62
CA LYS A 178 -12.51 15.62 30.03
C LYS A 178 -11.12 15.34 29.47
N LYS A 179 -10.68 14.07 29.47
CA LYS A 179 -9.39 13.70 28.88
C LYS A 179 -9.39 13.90 27.38
N PHE A 180 -10.44 13.46 26.69
CA PHE A 180 -10.62 13.65 25.27
C PHE A 180 -10.51 15.15 24.92
N LEU A 181 -11.32 16.00 25.57
CA LEU A 181 -11.31 17.45 25.38
C LEU A 181 -9.94 18.09 25.66
N ASP A 182 -9.22 17.69 26.70
CA ASP A 182 -7.87 18.20 26.98
C ASP A 182 -6.88 17.90 25.83
N LYS A 183 -6.95 16.68 25.28
CA LYS A 183 -6.03 16.18 24.24
C LYS A 183 -6.39 16.66 22.84
N THR A 184 -7.67 16.82 22.53
CA THR A 184 -8.16 17.13 21.18
C THR A 184 -8.70 18.54 21.02
N LYS A 185 -9.10 19.20 22.13
CA LYS A 185 -9.87 20.46 22.13
C LYS A 185 -11.24 20.36 21.46
N ASN A 186 -11.78 19.15 21.36
CA ASN A 186 -13.13 18.86 20.86
C ASN A 186 -13.96 18.19 21.95
N ASN A 187 -15.27 18.44 21.98
CA ASN A 187 -16.19 17.73 22.87
C ASN A 187 -16.41 16.29 22.36
N TRP A 188 -16.55 15.34 23.28
CA TRP A 188 -16.77 13.92 22.93
C TRP A 188 -18.13 13.68 22.27
N GLU A 189 -19.17 14.37 22.76
CA GLU A 189 -20.55 14.23 22.27
C GLU A 189 -20.69 14.77 20.84
N ASP A 190 -19.92 15.80 20.49
CA ASP A 190 -19.92 16.43 19.16
C ASP A 190 -18.83 15.88 18.22
N ARG A 191 -18.25 14.71 18.52
CA ARG A 191 -17.08 14.18 17.77
C ARG A 191 -17.36 13.87 16.31
N GLU A 192 -18.62 13.74 15.89
CA GLU A 192 -18.97 13.63 14.47
C GLU A 192 -18.55 14.88 13.67
N LYS A 193 -18.46 16.04 14.33
CA LYS A 193 -18.00 17.32 13.79
C LYS A 193 -16.57 17.65 14.22
N PHE A 194 -15.74 16.63 14.46
CA PHE A 194 -14.37 16.81 14.95
C PHE A 194 -13.55 17.75 14.07
N GLU A 195 -12.96 18.78 14.67
CA GLU A 195 -12.04 19.70 14.00
C GLU A 195 -10.64 19.60 14.57
N LYS A 196 -9.67 19.30 13.70
CA LYS A 196 -8.27 19.17 14.10
C LYS A 196 -7.67 20.53 14.51
N VAL A 197 -7.35 20.68 15.80
CA VAL A 197 -6.61 21.86 16.31
C VAL A 197 -5.08 21.69 16.19
N PRO A 198 -4.34 22.69 15.67
CA PRO A 198 -2.87 22.68 15.63
C PRO A 198 -2.23 22.43 17.00
N GLY A 199 -1.16 21.62 17.04
CA GLY A 199 -0.46 21.32 18.29
C GLY A 199 -1.19 20.39 19.27
N LYS A 200 -2.42 19.96 18.95
CA LYS A 200 -3.19 18.96 19.71
C LYS A 200 -3.18 17.59 19.03
N TYR A 201 -3.83 16.60 19.61
CA TYR A 201 -4.01 15.28 18.99
C TYR A 201 -5.14 15.30 17.96
N ASP A 202 -5.06 14.41 16.97
CA ASP A 202 -6.07 14.16 15.94
C ASP A 202 -6.76 12.84 16.26
N MET A 203 -8.00 12.69 15.84
CA MET A 203 -8.76 11.45 16.03
C MET A 203 -8.53 10.54 14.82
N LEU A 204 -8.19 9.28 15.07
CA LEU A 204 -8.17 8.25 14.03
C LEU A 204 -9.51 7.51 14.03
N GLN A 205 -10.16 7.44 12.87
CA GLN A 205 -11.40 6.69 12.75
C GLN A 205 -11.08 5.19 12.68
N MET A 206 -11.53 4.45 13.68
CA MET A 206 -11.40 3.00 13.79
C MET A 206 -12.78 2.37 13.66
N ASP A 207 -12.92 1.37 12.80
CA ASP A 207 -14.14 0.56 12.76
C ASP A 207 -13.93 -0.71 13.58
N TYR A 208 -14.76 -0.87 14.61
CA TYR A 208 -14.79 -2.06 15.46
C TYR A 208 -16.01 -2.94 15.16
N ALA A 209 -16.99 -2.42 14.38
CA ALA A 209 -18.22 -3.12 14.04
C ALA A 209 -17.96 -4.36 13.15
N THR A 210 -16.73 -4.50 12.65
CA THR A 210 -16.30 -5.68 11.93
C THR A 210 -16.18 -6.94 12.79
N ASN A 211 -16.11 -6.83 14.12
CA ASN A 211 -15.99 -8.02 14.98
C ASN A 211 -17.29 -8.35 15.76
N THR A 212 -18.33 -7.51 15.69
CA THR A 212 -19.51 -7.57 16.58
C THR A 212 -20.49 -8.73 16.39
N GLN A 213 -20.24 -9.68 15.49
CA GLN A 213 -21.16 -10.80 15.28
C GLN A 213 -20.73 -12.13 15.93
N ASP A 214 -19.56 -12.19 16.58
CA ASP A 214 -18.94 -13.48 16.92
C ASP A 214 -19.14 -13.95 18.39
N GLU A 215 -19.71 -13.15 19.29
CA GLU A 215 -19.76 -13.51 20.73
C GLU A 215 -21.16 -13.76 21.34
N GLU A 216 -22.27 -13.52 20.64
CA GLU A 216 -23.60 -13.92 21.18
C GLU A 216 -23.92 -15.40 20.96
N GLU A 217 -23.25 -16.09 20.03
CA GLU A 217 -23.48 -17.53 19.78
C GLU A 217 -22.50 -18.46 20.51
N THR A 218 -21.29 -17.99 20.86
CA THR A 218 -20.24 -18.83 21.49
C THR A 218 -20.56 -19.28 22.92
N LYS A 219 -21.62 -18.79 23.55
CA LYS A 219 -22.07 -19.27 24.88
C LYS A 219 -23.06 -20.44 24.83
N LYS A 220 -23.42 -20.95 23.63
CA LYS A 220 -24.36 -22.09 23.49
C LYS A 220 -23.73 -23.40 23.01
N GLU A 221 -22.43 -23.46 22.73
CA GLU A 221 -21.83 -24.60 22.01
C GLU A 221 -20.87 -25.51 22.81
N GLU A 222 -20.74 -25.35 24.13
CA GLU A 222 -19.94 -26.28 24.97
C GLU A 222 -20.54 -27.70 25.12
N SER A 223 -21.46 -28.12 24.23
CA SER A 223 -22.08 -29.44 24.27
C SER A 223 -22.38 -30.06 22.89
N LEU A 224 -21.49 -29.96 21.89
CA LEU A 224 -21.61 -30.77 20.66
C LEU A 224 -20.23 -31.28 20.20
N LYS A 225 -20.16 -32.60 19.97
CA LYS A 225 -18.99 -33.34 19.47
C LYS A 225 -18.35 -32.59 18.29
N SER A 226 -17.03 -32.39 18.34
CA SER A 226 -16.24 -31.77 17.26
C SER A 226 -16.60 -32.37 15.90
N PRO A 227 -17.21 -31.60 14.98
CA PRO A 227 -17.39 -32.05 13.60
C PRO A 227 -16.00 -32.23 12.99
N LEU A 228 -15.80 -33.33 12.26
CA LEU A 228 -14.63 -33.50 11.38
C LEU A 228 -14.47 -32.20 10.56
N LYS A 229 -13.28 -31.58 10.59
CA LYS A 229 -13.03 -30.37 9.81
C LYS A 229 -13.36 -30.68 8.34
N PRO A 230 -14.24 -29.91 7.68
CA PRO A 230 -14.60 -30.17 6.29
C PRO A 230 -13.35 -30.21 5.41
N GLU A 231 -13.25 -31.18 4.50
CA GLU A 231 -12.17 -31.20 3.51
C GLU A 231 -12.48 -30.21 2.38
N SER A 232 -11.47 -29.44 1.97
CA SER A 232 -11.59 -28.49 0.84
C SER A 232 -11.85 -29.24 -0.47
N GLN A 233 -12.77 -28.72 -1.28
CA GLN A 233 -13.11 -29.28 -2.59
C GLN A 233 -12.31 -28.63 -3.75
N LEU A 234 -11.41 -27.70 -3.43
CA LEU A 234 -10.60 -26.98 -4.41
C LEU A 234 -9.36 -27.80 -4.83
N ASP A 235 -8.87 -27.59 -6.06
CA ASP A 235 -7.57 -28.11 -6.51
C ASP A 235 -6.45 -27.63 -5.57
N LEU A 236 -5.48 -28.49 -5.25
CA LEU A 236 -4.37 -28.19 -4.34
C LEU A 236 -3.60 -26.92 -4.74
N ARG A 237 -3.42 -26.66 -6.04
CA ARG A 237 -2.76 -25.44 -6.56
C ARG A 237 -3.56 -24.19 -6.21
N VAL A 238 -4.89 -24.28 -6.27
CA VAL A 238 -5.81 -23.20 -5.88
C VAL A 238 -5.79 -23.02 -4.36
N GLN A 239 -5.82 -24.11 -3.58
CA GLN A 239 -5.72 -24.03 -2.11
C GLN A 239 -4.43 -23.31 -1.67
N GLU A 240 -3.29 -23.64 -2.28
CA GLU A 240 -2.01 -22.99 -2.00
C GLU A 240 -2.01 -21.50 -2.42
N LEU A 241 -2.64 -21.16 -3.53
CA LEU A 241 -2.81 -19.77 -3.97
C LEU A 241 -3.67 -18.98 -2.97
N ILE A 242 -4.84 -19.49 -2.58
CA ILE A 242 -5.75 -18.84 -1.63
C ILE A 242 -5.07 -18.67 -0.28
N LYS A 243 -4.39 -19.71 0.21
CA LYS A 243 -3.61 -19.64 1.46
C LYS A 243 -2.51 -18.57 1.39
N LEU A 244 -1.87 -18.39 0.24
CA LEU A 244 -0.84 -17.39 0.03
C LEU A 244 -1.41 -15.96 0.06
N ILE A 245 -2.48 -15.69 -0.69
CA ILE A 245 -3.02 -14.33 -0.84
C ILE A 245 -3.90 -13.91 0.33
N CYS A 246 -4.54 -14.84 1.04
CA CYS A 246 -5.39 -14.56 2.21
C CYS A 246 -4.62 -14.58 3.54
N ASN A 247 -3.28 -14.65 3.52
CA ASN A 247 -2.46 -14.66 4.73
C ASN A 247 -2.38 -13.27 5.38
N VAL A 248 -3.26 -13.02 6.35
CA VAL A 248 -3.34 -11.75 7.10
C VAL A 248 -2.02 -11.43 7.82
N GLN A 249 -1.30 -12.42 8.35
CA GLN A 249 -0.01 -12.19 9.00
C GLN A 249 1.04 -11.69 7.98
N ALA A 250 1.05 -12.22 6.76
CA ALA A 250 1.93 -11.74 5.70
C ALA A 250 1.58 -10.31 5.26
N MET A 251 0.29 -9.94 5.26
CA MET A 251 -0.15 -8.57 5.03
C MET A 251 0.35 -7.62 6.12
N GLU A 252 0.26 -8.03 7.39
CA GLU A 252 0.81 -7.26 8.52
C GLU A 252 2.32 -7.06 8.43
N GLU A 253 3.07 -8.12 8.10
CA GLU A 253 4.52 -8.05 7.87
C GLU A 253 4.86 -7.03 6.78
N MET A 254 4.15 -7.07 5.65
CA MET A 254 4.37 -6.16 4.53
C MET A 254 4.11 -4.70 4.90
N MET A 255 3.03 -4.42 5.64
CA MET A 255 2.72 -3.06 6.09
C MET A 255 3.77 -2.52 7.06
N MET A 256 4.31 -3.38 7.93
CA MET A 256 5.44 -3.01 8.79
C MET A 256 6.70 -2.67 7.98
N GLU A 257 6.99 -3.38 6.89
CA GLU A 257 8.12 -3.05 6.00
C GLU A 257 8.00 -1.64 5.41
N MET A 258 6.79 -1.26 5.00
CA MET A 258 6.43 0.08 4.50
C MET A 258 6.34 1.17 5.60
N LYS A 259 6.75 0.84 6.84
CA LYS A 259 6.78 1.70 8.03
C LYS A 259 5.41 2.08 8.59
N TYR A 260 4.34 1.43 8.15
CA TYR A 260 3.02 1.59 8.72
C TYR A 260 2.95 0.90 10.09
N ASN A 261 2.28 1.53 11.05
CA ASN A 261 2.19 0.99 12.40
C ASN A 261 0.93 0.13 12.62
N THR A 262 1.04 -1.15 12.28
CA THR A 262 -0.01 -2.16 12.50
C THR A 262 -0.39 -2.35 13.97
N LYS A 263 0.51 -2.08 14.93
CA LYS A 263 0.19 -2.22 16.37
C LYS A 263 -0.78 -1.16 16.88
N LYS A 264 -0.80 0.03 16.27
CA LYS A 264 -1.60 1.19 16.73
C LYS A 264 -2.79 1.47 15.85
N ALA A 265 -2.65 1.21 14.55
CA ALA A 265 -3.75 1.13 13.62
C ALA A 265 -3.77 -0.32 13.07
N PRO A 266 -4.34 -1.28 13.81
CA PRO A 266 -4.54 -2.63 13.32
C PRO A 266 -5.28 -2.60 11.99
N LEU A 267 -4.85 -3.46 11.06
CA LEU A 267 -5.36 -3.44 9.69
C LEU A 267 -6.87 -3.68 9.65
N GLY A 268 -7.39 -4.53 10.53
CA GLY A 268 -8.84 -4.81 10.62
C GLY A 268 -9.70 -3.67 11.18
N LYS A 269 -9.08 -2.57 11.61
CA LYS A 269 -9.76 -1.36 12.11
C LYS A 269 -9.60 -0.18 11.17
N LEU A 270 -8.82 -0.34 10.10
CA LEU A 270 -8.61 0.72 9.13
C LEU A 270 -9.92 0.98 8.37
N THR A 271 -10.27 2.25 8.18
CA THR A 271 -11.49 2.63 7.49
C THR A 271 -11.19 3.25 6.13
N VAL A 272 -12.10 3.06 5.18
CA VAL A 272 -12.06 3.74 3.86
C VAL A 272 -11.99 5.26 4.02
N ALA A 273 -12.69 5.81 5.02
CA ALA A 273 -12.64 7.24 5.34
C ALA A 273 -11.23 7.69 5.76
N GLN A 274 -10.52 6.90 6.57
CA GLN A 274 -9.15 7.20 6.97
C GLN A 274 -8.17 7.16 5.77
N ILE A 275 -8.32 6.18 4.88
CA ILE A 275 -7.51 6.08 3.66
C ILE A 275 -7.77 7.28 2.74
N LYS A 276 -9.04 7.65 2.54
CA LYS A 276 -9.44 8.86 1.80
C LYS A 276 -8.83 10.13 2.39
N ALA A 277 -8.87 10.29 3.72
CA ALA A 277 -8.22 11.40 4.41
C ALA A 277 -6.69 11.39 4.22
N GLY A 278 -6.09 10.20 4.13
CA GLY A 278 -4.69 9.99 3.74
C GLY A 278 -4.40 10.54 2.35
N TYR A 279 -5.18 10.17 1.33
CA TYR A 279 -5.03 10.68 -0.03
C TYR A 279 -5.18 12.21 -0.11
N GLN A 280 -6.17 12.77 0.58
CA GLN A 280 -6.36 14.23 0.67
C GLN A 280 -5.13 14.93 1.26
N SER A 281 -4.48 14.34 2.27
CA SER A 281 -3.24 14.90 2.82
C SER A 281 -2.05 14.77 1.86
N LEU A 282 -1.95 13.68 1.10
CA LEU A 282 -0.96 13.56 0.03
C LEU A 282 -1.20 14.57 -1.11
N LYS A 283 -2.45 14.93 -1.40
CA LYS A 283 -2.79 15.97 -2.38
C LYS A 283 -2.21 17.33 -1.99
N LYS A 284 -2.30 17.70 -0.70
CA LYS A 284 -1.66 18.92 -0.17
C LYS A 284 -0.13 18.89 -0.29
N ILE A 285 0.48 17.72 -0.07
CA ILE A 285 1.92 17.52 -0.25
C ILE A 285 2.30 17.68 -1.72
N GLU A 286 1.54 17.09 -2.65
CA GLU A 286 1.73 17.30 -4.10
C GLU A 286 1.69 18.77 -4.46
N ASP A 287 0.69 19.53 -3.97
CA ASP A 287 0.57 20.95 -4.28
C ASP A 287 1.80 21.74 -3.78
N CYS A 288 2.35 21.38 -2.62
CA CYS A 288 3.59 21.97 -2.09
C CYS A 288 4.81 21.63 -2.96
N ILE A 289 4.98 20.36 -3.33
CA ILE A 289 6.11 19.90 -4.17
C ILE A 289 6.06 20.57 -5.54
N ARG A 290 4.88 20.62 -6.17
CA ARG A 290 4.69 21.26 -7.49
C ARG A 290 5.02 22.75 -7.46
N ALA A 291 4.74 23.44 -6.36
CA ALA A 291 5.06 24.84 -6.17
C ALA A 291 6.52 25.10 -5.73
N GLY A 292 7.35 24.05 -5.60
CA GLY A 292 8.73 24.15 -5.10
C GLY A 292 8.83 24.60 -3.64
N GLN A 293 7.74 24.48 -2.86
CA GLN A 293 7.65 24.99 -1.50
C GLN A 293 8.18 23.95 -0.52
N HIS A 294 9.47 24.00 -0.19
CA HIS A 294 10.11 23.03 0.73
C HIS A 294 10.22 23.50 2.19
N GLY A 295 9.60 24.65 2.50
CA GLY A 295 9.64 25.25 3.83
C GLY A 295 8.55 24.74 4.77
N ARG A 296 7.98 25.67 5.53
CA ARG A 296 6.98 25.40 6.57
C ARG A 296 5.71 24.72 6.04
N ALA A 297 5.20 25.14 4.88
CA ALA A 297 3.98 24.59 4.29
C ALA A 297 4.09 23.08 4.01
N LEU A 298 5.19 22.62 3.42
CA LEU A 298 5.43 21.19 3.18
C LEU A 298 5.56 20.42 4.49
N MET A 299 6.22 21.00 5.50
CA MET A 299 6.35 20.37 6.81
C MET A 299 4.98 20.19 7.49
N GLU A 300 4.11 21.20 7.43
CA GLU A 300 2.75 21.12 7.95
C GLU A 300 1.90 20.09 7.18
N ALA A 301 2.03 20.02 5.86
CA ALA A 301 1.38 19.00 5.05
C ALA A 301 1.88 17.58 5.37
N CYS A 302 3.19 17.40 5.59
CA CYS A 302 3.76 16.13 6.04
C CYS A 302 3.27 15.75 7.45
N ASN A 303 3.15 16.73 8.37
CA ASN A 303 2.59 16.51 9.70
C ASN A 303 1.16 15.97 9.60
N GLU A 304 0.33 16.58 8.75
CA GLU A 304 -1.05 16.15 8.51
C GLU A 304 -1.10 14.70 8.01
N PHE A 305 -0.29 14.35 7.00
CA PHE A 305 -0.22 12.97 6.48
C PHE A 305 0.17 11.95 7.54
N TYR A 306 1.28 12.15 8.25
CA TYR A 306 1.74 11.19 9.27
C TYR A 306 0.88 11.19 10.55
N THR A 307 0.07 12.23 10.75
CA THR A 307 -0.94 12.24 11.81
C THR A 307 -2.13 11.38 11.41
N ARG A 308 -2.58 11.43 10.15
CA ARG A 308 -3.68 10.62 9.64
C ARG A 308 -3.29 9.16 9.37
N ILE A 309 -2.06 8.92 8.94
CA ILE A 309 -1.55 7.60 8.58
C ILE A 309 -0.36 7.28 9.49
N PRO A 310 -0.59 6.57 10.61
CA PRO A 310 0.44 6.36 11.63
C PRO A 310 1.64 5.57 11.09
N HIS A 311 2.82 6.17 11.18
CA HIS A 311 4.08 5.55 10.79
C HIS A 311 5.01 5.34 11.98
N ASP A 312 5.74 4.23 12.00
CA ASP A 312 6.85 4.00 12.95
C ASP A 312 8.20 4.36 12.32
N PHE A 313 8.77 5.47 12.79
CA PHE A 313 10.12 5.93 12.39
C PHE A 313 11.19 5.63 13.44
N GLY A 314 10.87 4.85 14.48
CA GLY A 314 11.71 4.68 15.66
C GLY A 314 11.97 6.03 16.32
N LEU A 315 13.20 6.29 16.78
CA LEU A 315 13.59 7.56 17.42
C LEU A 315 13.93 8.68 16.43
N ARG A 316 14.03 8.37 15.13
CA ARG A 316 14.35 9.35 14.09
C ARG A 316 13.17 10.29 13.85
N THR A 317 13.49 11.52 13.47
CA THR A 317 12.50 12.47 12.98
C THR A 317 11.81 11.90 11.74
N PRO A 318 10.46 11.94 11.66
CA PRO A 318 9.76 11.56 10.43
C PRO A 318 10.32 12.34 9.22
N PRO A 319 10.61 11.67 8.10
CA PRO A 319 11.20 12.33 6.93
C PRO A 319 10.17 13.20 6.21
N LEU A 320 10.62 14.34 5.67
CA LEU A 320 9.83 15.12 4.72
C LEU A 320 9.68 14.36 3.39
N ILE A 321 8.49 14.40 2.82
CA ILE A 321 8.20 13.88 1.47
C ILE A 321 8.49 15.01 0.49
N ARG A 322 9.59 14.92 -0.27
CA ARG A 322 10.11 16.02 -1.11
C ARG A 322 10.14 15.70 -2.58
N THR A 323 10.13 14.42 -2.93
CA THR A 323 10.30 13.95 -4.30
C THR A 323 9.06 13.22 -4.81
N GLN A 324 8.90 13.19 -6.12
CA GLN A 324 7.81 12.45 -6.76
C GLN A 324 7.83 10.96 -6.43
N LYS A 325 9.05 10.40 -6.29
CA LYS A 325 9.27 9.02 -5.89
C LYS A 325 8.73 8.74 -4.49
N GLU A 326 9.10 9.56 -3.50
CA GLU A 326 8.60 9.41 -2.13
C GLU A 326 7.08 9.55 -2.06
N LEU A 327 6.48 10.46 -2.86
CA LEU A 327 5.03 10.61 -2.96
C LEU A 327 4.37 9.34 -3.54
N SER A 328 4.92 8.79 -4.63
CA SER A 328 4.45 7.55 -5.24
C SER A 328 4.54 6.35 -4.28
N GLU A 329 5.62 6.25 -3.50
CA GLU A 329 5.77 5.22 -2.45
C GLU A 329 4.67 5.33 -1.37
N LYS A 330 4.22 6.55 -1.03
CA LYS A 330 3.11 6.75 -0.09
C LYS A 330 1.74 6.50 -0.69
N ILE A 331 1.58 6.73 -1.99
CA ILE A 331 0.38 6.32 -2.73
C ILE A 331 0.27 4.79 -2.71
N GLN A 332 1.35 4.08 -3.04
CA GLN A 332 1.38 2.61 -3.00
C GLN A 332 1.07 2.04 -1.61
N LEU A 333 1.48 2.74 -0.53
CA LEU A 333 1.08 2.37 0.83
C LEU A 333 -0.44 2.46 1.01
N LEU A 334 -1.07 3.56 0.58
CA LEU A 334 -2.52 3.74 0.72
C LEU A 334 -3.31 2.77 -0.16
N GLU A 335 -2.82 2.44 -1.34
CA GLU A 335 -3.40 1.40 -2.21
C GLU A 335 -3.39 0.05 -1.50
N ALA A 336 -2.22 -0.38 -1.00
CA ALA A 336 -2.09 -1.66 -0.29
C ALA A 336 -2.94 -1.71 0.98
N LEU A 337 -3.02 -0.61 1.72
CA LEU A 337 -3.90 -0.51 2.89
C LEU A 337 -5.39 -0.67 2.50
N GLY A 338 -5.82 -0.13 1.35
CA GLY A 338 -7.17 -0.31 0.84
C GLY A 338 -7.47 -1.74 0.42
N ASP A 339 -6.52 -2.41 -0.24
CA ASP A 339 -6.68 -3.80 -0.62
C ASP A 339 -6.68 -4.75 0.59
N ILE A 340 -5.88 -4.46 1.61
CA ILE A 340 -5.88 -5.21 2.86
C ILE A 340 -7.20 -5.02 3.61
N GLU A 341 -7.77 -3.81 3.62
CA GLU A 341 -9.07 -3.54 4.26
C GLU A 341 -10.18 -4.40 3.62
N ILE A 342 -10.17 -4.48 2.28
CA ILE A 342 -11.04 -5.39 1.52
C ILE A 342 -10.74 -6.84 1.86
N ALA A 343 -9.46 -7.23 1.90
CA ALA A 343 -9.07 -8.60 2.20
C ALA A 343 -9.54 -9.04 3.59
N ILE A 344 -9.38 -8.20 4.61
CA ILE A 344 -9.82 -8.50 5.98
C ILE A 344 -11.33 -8.65 6.06
N LYS A 345 -12.10 -7.89 5.27
CA LYS A 345 -13.54 -8.08 5.15
C LYS A 345 -13.92 -9.40 4.48
N LEU A 346 -13.16 -9.83 3.47
CA LEU A 346 -13.42 -11.05 2.68
C LEU A 346 -12.95 -12.35 3.34
N VAL A 347 -11.90 -12.30 4.16
CA VAL A 347 -11.38 -13.49 4.89
C VAL A 347 -12.19 -13.83 6.15
N LYS A 348 -13.30 -13.15 6.40
CA LYS A 348 -14.21 -13.55 7.47
C LYS A 348 -14.92 -14.84 7.08
N THR A 349 -14.85 -15.83 7.96
CA THR A 349 -15.50 -17.12 7.77
C THR A 349 -16.86 -17.13 8.46
N GLU A 350 -17.85 -17.69 7.80
CA GLU A 350 -19.14 -18.01 8.39
C GLU A 350 -18.95 -19.22 9.34
N LEU A 351 -19.11 -19.00 10.65
CA LEU A 351 -18.89 -20.01 11.69
C LEU A 351 -19.77 -21.27 11.52
N GLN A 352 -20.98 -21.10 11.00
CA GLN A 352 -21.97 -22.18 10.82
C GLN A 352 -21.96 -22.79 9.40
N SER A 353 -20.97 -22.47 8.56
CA SER A 353 -20.93 -22.98 7.18
C SER A 353 -20.35 -24.40 7.12
N PRO A 354 -20.92 -25.31 6.30
CA PRO A 354 -20.36 -26.64 6.06
C PRO A 354 -19.09 -26.60 5.20
N GLU A 355 -18.75 -25.46 4.59
CA GLU A 355 -17.61 -25.31 3.70
C GLU A 355 -16.29 -25.15 4.47
N HIS A 356 -15.22 -25.74 3.94
CA HIS A 356 -13.88 -25.48 4.45
C HIS A 356 -13.53 -23.98 4.32
N PRO A 357 -12.81 -23.35 5.28
CA PRO A 357 -12.52 -21.92 5.26
C PRO A 357 -11.90 -21.38 3.96
N LEU A 358 -11.02 -22.14 3.29
CA LEU A 358 -10.44 -21.73 2.01
C LEU A 358 -11.48 -21.64 0.89
N ASP A 359 -12.49 -22.50 0.94
CA ASP A 359 -13.58 -22.58 -0.05
C ASP A 359 -14.50 -21.37 0.12
N GLN A 360 -14.75 -20.95 1.36
CA GLN A 360 -15.45 -19.70 1.66
C GLN A 360 -14.65 -18.48 1.16
N HIS A 361 -13.34 -18.42 1.43
CA HIS A 361 -12.49 -17.33 0.93
C HIS A 361 -12.48 -17.28 -0.60
N TYR A 362 -12.39 -18.43 -1.27
CA TYR A 362 -12.46 -18.55 -2.72
C TYR A 362 -13.81 -18.07 -3.27
N ARG A 363 -14.92 -18.51 -2.67
CA ARG A 363 -16.28 -18.07 -3.01
C ARG A 363 -16.41 -16.56 -2.90
N ASN A 364 -15.88 -15.96 -1.83
CA ASN A 364 -15.91 -14.52 -1.59
C ASN A 364 -15.10 -13.71 -2.62
N LEU A 365 -14.16 -14.32 -3.37
CA LEU A 365 -13.49 -13.63 -4.48
C LEU A 365 -14.41 -13.40 -5.67
N HIS A 366 -15.50 -14.17 -5.82
CA HIS A 366 -16.39 -14.09 -6.98
C HIS A 366 -15.59 -14.12 -8.30
N CYS A 367 -14.60 -15.01 -8.38
CA CYS A 367 -13.62 -15.07 -9.44
C CYS A 367 -13.12 -16.50 -9.58
N ALA A 368 -13.42 -17.15 -10.71
CA ALA A 368 -12.98 -18.51 -10.96
C ALA A 368 -11.49 -18.55 -11.30
N LEU A 369 -10.75 -19.41 -10.59
CA LEU A 369 -9.31 -19.63 -10.79
C LEU A 369 -9.09 -21.10 -11.15
N ARG A 370 -8.93 -21.39 -12.45
CA ARG A 370 -8.75 -22.76 -12.94
C ARG A 370 -7.27 -23.02 -13.19
N PRO A 371 -6.62 -23.93 -12.47
CA PRO A 371 -5.21 -24.20 -12.70
C PRO A 371 -5.02 -24.88 -14.07
N LEU A 372 -3.97 -24.48 -14.78
CA LEU A 372 -3.63 -25.01 -16.11
C LEU A 372 -2.44 -25.97 -16.01
N ASP A 373 -2.51 -27.05 -16.77
CA ASP A 373 -1.45 -28.05 -16.83
C ASP A 373 -0.20 -27.51 -17.52
N HIS A 374 0.97 -27.94 -17.07
CA HIS A 374 2.25 -27.45 -17.57
C HIS A 374 2.50 -27.85 -19.03
N GLU A 375 1.84 -28.92 -19.48
CA GLU A 375 1.89 -29.45 -20.83
C GLU A 375 0.95 -28.69 -21.81
N SER A 376 0.02 -27.89 -21.30
CA SER A 376 -0.95 -27.14 -22.12
C SER A 376 -0.27 -26.13 -23.05
N TYR A 377 -0.95 -25.82 -24.16
CA TYR A 377 -0.47 -24.83 -25.12
C TYR A 377 -0.36 -23.45 -24.47
N GLU A 378 -1.37 -23.07 -23.70
CA GLU A 378 -1.45 -21.82 -22.95
C GLU A 378 -0.28 -21.67 -22.00
N PHE A 379 0.05 -22.70 -21.21
CA PHE A 379 1.19 -22.67 -20.29
C PHE A 379 2.51 -22.46 -21.04
N LYS A 380 2.72 -23.15 -22.15
CA LYS A 380 3.93 -23.02 -22.98
C LYS A 380 4.08 -21.63 -23.58
N VAL A 381 3.02 -21.06 -24.15
CA VAL A 381 3.02 -19.71 -24.73
C VAL A 381 3.25 -18.65 -23.64
N ILE A 382 2.61 -18.78 -22.49
CA ILE A 382 2.75 -17.81 -21.39
C ILE A 382 4.13 -17.92 -20.73
N SER A 383 4.68 -19.12 -20.60
CA SER A 383 6.07 -19.33 -20.20
C SER A 383 7.03 -18.67 -21.19
N GLN A 384 6.85 -18.88 -22.50
CA GLN A 384 7.64 -18.20 -23.54
C GLN A 384 7.50 -16.67 -23.46
N TYR A 385 6.30 -16.15 -23.23
CA TYR A 385 6.07 -14.71 -23.10
C TYR A 385 6.79 -14.14 -21.87
N LEU A 386 6.71 -14.82 -20.71
CA LEU A 386 7.41 -14.45 -19.49
C LEU A 386 8.93 -14.36 -19.71
N GLN A 387 9.53 -15.39 -20.33
CA GLN A 387 10.98 -15.47 -20.53
C GLN A 387 11.49 -14.53 -21.63
N SER A 388 10.81 -14.48 -22.78
CA SER A 388 11.24 -13.68 -23.93
C SER A 388 11.16 -12.16 -23.68
N THR A 389 10.33 -11.74 -22.72
CA THR A 389 10.14 -10.32 -22.38
C THR A 389 10.76 -9.93 -21.04
N HIS A 390 11.68 -10.75 -20.52
CA HIS A 390 12.56 -10.35 -19.43
C HIS A 390 13.57 -9.31 -19.95
N ALA A 391 13.51 -8.09 -19.41
CA ALA A 391 14.32 -6.98 -19.86
C ALA A 391 15.79 -7.18 -19.47
N PRO A 392 16.75 -6.96 -20.39
CA PRO A 392 18.17 -7.17 -20.10
C PRO A 392 18.73 -6.24 -19.00
N THR A 393 18.05 -5.13 -18.71
CA THR A 393 18.44 -4.19 -17.65
C THR A 393 17.95 -4.60 -16.25
N HIS A 394 17.04 -5.58 -16.15
CA HIS A 394 16.52 -6.12 -14.89
C HIS A 394 17.19 -7.45 -14.56
N SER A 395 18.53 -7.45 -14.48
CA SER A 395 19.37 -8.65 -14.39
C SER A 395 19.68 -9.10 -12.95
N ASP A 396 19.14 -8.41 -11.94
CA ASP A 396 19.31 -8.73 -10.52
C ASP A 396 18.50 -9.97 -10.07
N TYR A 397 17.56 -10.43 -10.90
CA TYR A 397 16.80 -11.65 -10.69
C TYR A 397 16.46 -12.34 -12.02
N THR A 398 16.14 -13.64 -11.94
CA THR A 398 15.44 -14.38 -13.00
C THR A 398 14.05 -14.79 -12.50
N MET A 399 13.16 -15.17 -13.42
CA MET A 399 11.78 -15.57 -13.09
C MET A 399 11.49 -16.99 -13.55
N THR A 400 10.92 -17.81 -12.67
CA THR A 400 10.45 -19.16 -12.99
C THR A 400 8.94 -19.23 -12.82
N LEU A 401 8.21 -19.63 -13.87
CA LEU A 401 6.78 -19.89 -13.79
C LEU A 401 6.53 -21.18 -13.01
N LEU A 402 5.89 -21.08 -11.84
CA LEU A 402 5.58 -22.22 -10.98
C LEU A 402 4.22 -22.83 -11.30
N ASP A 403 3.19 -21.99 -11.35
CA ASP A 403 1.80 -22.37 -11.64
C ASP A 403 1.15 -21.28 -12.50
N LEU A 404 0.17 -21.68 -13.31
CA LEU A 404 -0.64 -20.78 -14.13
C LEU A 404 -2.12 -21.05 -13.87
N PHE A 405 -2.90 -19.99 -13.67
CA PHE A 405 -4.33 -20.07 -13.44
C PHE A 405 -5.06 -19.29 -14.53
N GLU A 406 -6.04 -19.90 -15.20
CA GLU A 406 -7.05 -19.15 -15.96
C GLU A 406 -7.91 -18.37 -14.97
N VAL A 407 -8.14 -17.10 -15.26
CA VAL A 407 -8.94 -16.18 -14.45
C VAL A 407 -10.23 -15.86 -15.19
N GLU A 408 -11.35 -15.98 -14.49
CA GLU A 408 -12.65 -15.54 -14.97
C GLU A 408 -13.38 -14.81 -13.83
N LYS A 409 -13.39 -13.48 -13.92
CA LYS A 409 -14.03 -12.61 -12.93
C LYS A 409 -15.51 -12.39 -13.28
N ASP A 410 -16.39 -12.57 -12.30
CA ASP A 410 -17.82 -12.31 -12.44
C ASP A 410 -18.08 -10.88 -12.97
N GLY A 411 -18.85 -10.77 -14.05
CA GLY A 411 -19.26 -9.49 -14.66
C GLY A 411 -18.23 -8.83 -15.58
N GLU A 412 -16.95 -9.27 -15.58
CA GLU A 412 -15.93 -8.65 -16.44
C GLU A 412 -16.17 -8.92 -17.92
N LYS A 413 -16.66 -10.12 -18.28
CA LYS A 413 -16.93 -10.48 -19.67
C LYS A 413 -18.05 -9.60 -20.26
N GLU A 414 -19.12 -9.37 -19.51
CA GLU A 414 -20.26 -8.57 -19.93
C GLU A 414 -19.91 -7.08 -20.04
N ALA A 415 -19.01 -6.59 -19.18
CA ALA A 415 -18.56 -5.21 -19.19
C ALA A 415 -17.50 -4.92 -20.27
N PHE A 416 -16.78 -5.95 -20.74
CA PHE A 416 -15.60 -5.80 -21.58
C PHE A 416 -15.90 -5.18 -22.95
N ARG A 417 -15.07 -4.24 -23.37
CA ARG A 417 -15.16 -3.53 -24.66
C ARG A 417 -14.65 -4.37 -25.83
N GLU A 418 -15.36 -5.46 -26.13
CA GLU A 418 -15.06 -6.36 -27.26
C GLU A 418 -15.14 -5.67 -28.63
N ASP A 419 -15.87 -4.54 -28.73
CA ASP A 419 -16.02 -3.72 -29.93
C ASP A 419 -14.73 -2.99 -30.34
N LEU A 420 -13.81 -2.79 -29.40
CA LEU A 420 -12.56 -2.09 -29.66
C LEU A 420 -11.50 -3.02 -30.27
N HIS A 421 -10.83 -2.53 -31.30
CA HIS A 421 -9.67 -3.18 -31.92
C HIS A 421 -8.41 -3.06 -31.04
N ASN A 422 -7.28 -3.60 -31.52
CA ASN A 422 -5.98 -3.52 -30.84
C ASN A 422 -6.03 -4.13 -29.43
N ARG A 423 -6.58 -5.35 -29.32
CA ARG A 423 -6.63 -6.12 -28.08
C ARG A 423 -5.30 -6.83 -27.87
N MET A 424 -4.63 -6.51 -26.77
CA MET A 424 -3.33 -7.08 -26.43
C MET A 424 -3.38 -7.77 -25.07
N LEU A 425 -2.65 -8.88 -24.92
CA LEU A 425 -2.44 -9.54 -23.65
C LEU A 425 -1.23 -8.92 -22.95
N LEU A 426 -1.45 -8.15 -21.88
CA LEU A 426 -0.41 -7.32 -21.26
C LEU A 426 -0.22 -7.64 -19.77
N TRP A 427 0.99 -7.38 -19.29
CA TRP A 427 1.43 -7.67 -17.93
C TRP A 427 1.01 -6.58 -16.94
N HIS A 428 0.47 -6.99 -15.80
CA HIS A 428 0.27 -6.16 -14.62
C HIS A 428 0.90 -6.85 -13.40
N GLY A 429 1.69 -6.11 -12.62
CA GLY A 429 2.30 -6.61 -11.39
C GLY A 429 1.87 -5.76 -10.20
N SER A 430 1.69 -6.41 -9.06
CA SER A 430 1.27 -5.76 -7.82
C SER A 430 1.79 -6.55 -6.61
N ARG A 431 1.85 -5.90 -5.45
CA ARG A 431 2.29 -6.52 -4.20
C ARG A 431 1.41 -7.72 -3.84
N MET A 432 1.98 -8.70 -3.13
CA MET A 432 1.24 -9.90 -2.71
C MET A 432 -0.05 -9.58 -1.93
N SER A 433 -0.06 -8.50 -1.14
CA SER A 433 -1.22 -8.04 -0.34
C SER A 433 -2.42 -7.59 -1.16
N ASN A 434 -2.21 -7.24 -2.44
CA ASN A 434 -3.21 -6.54 -3.24
C ASN A 434 -4.13 -7.50 -4.02
N TRP A 435 -3.72 -8.76 -4.18
CA TRP A 435 -4.38 -9.72 -5.05
C TRP A 435 -5.78 -10.11 -4.60
N VAL A 436 -6.06 -10.15 -3.29
CA VAL A 436 -7.43 -10.40 -2.81
C VAL A 436 -8.37 -9.26 -3.25
N GLY A 437 -7.91 -8.01 -3.15
CA GLY A 437 -8.67 -6.85 -3.62
C GLY A 437 -8.85 -6.84 -5.14
N ILE A 438 -7.79 -7.15 -5.90
CA ILE A 438 -7.82 -7.20 -7.37
C ILE A 438 -8.75 -8.31 -7.87
N LEU A 439 -8.66 -9.53 -7.31
CA LEU A 439 -9.48 -10.66 -7.76
C LEU A 439 -10.95 -10.50 -7.37
N SER A 440 -11.26 -9.80 -6.27
CA SER A 440 -12.63 -9.57 -5.83
C SER A 440 -13.33 -8.39 -6.51
N HIS A 441 -12.60 -7.30 -6.79
CA HIS A 441 -13.17 -6.04 -7.31
C HIS A 441 -12.67 -5.65 -8.71
N GLY A 442 -11.80 -6.44 -9.32
CA GLY A 442 -11.12 -6.09 -10.57
C GLY A 442 -10.02 -5.06 -10.38
N LEU A 443 -9.29 -4.78 -11.47
CA LEU A 443 -8.33 -3.68 -11.52
C LEU A 443 -9.06 -2.33 -11.50
N ARG A 444 -8.67 -1.46 -10.57
CA ARG A 444 -9.34 -0.17 -10.31
C ARG A 444 -8.44 1.00 -10.66
N ILE A 445 -9.06 2.08 -11.10
CA ILE A 445 -8.39 3.37 -11.30
C ILE A 445 -8.19 4.01 -9.92
N ALA A 446 -7.08 4.71 -9.76
CA ALA A 446 -6.80 5.51 -8.57
C ALA A 446 -7.97 6.45 -8.21
N PRO A 447 -8.32 6.58 -6.92
CA PRO A 447 -9.49 7.36 -6.52
C PRO A 447 -9.31 8.86 -6.84
N PRO A 448 -10.41 9.63 -7.02
CA PRO A 448 -10.35 11.05 -7.38
C PRO A 448 -9.51 11.92 -6.44
N GLU A 449 -9.46 11.59 -5.15
CA GLU A 449 -8.67 12.27 -4.11
C GLU A 449 -7.15 12.00 -4.20
N ALA A 450 -6.71 10.96 -4.91
CA ALA A 450 -5.29 10.64 -5.03
C ALA A 450 -4.52 11.75 -5.78
N PRO A 451 -3.25 12.03 -5.43
CA PRO A 451 -2.39 12.94 -6.19
C PRO A 451 -2.22 12.48 -7.64
N ILE A 452 -2.28 13.39 -8.61
CA ILE A 452 -2.21 13.02 -10.04
C ILE A 452 -0.76 12.81 -10.51
N THR A 453 0.18 13.60 -9.98
CA THR A 453 1.60 13.54 -10.30
C THR A 453 2.22 12.20 -9.90
N GLY A 454 1.58 11.48 -8.97
CA GLY A 454 1.99 10.13 -8.56
C GLY A 454 1.97 9.11 -9.70
N TYR A 455 1.26 9.43 -10.78
CA TYR A 455 1.06 8.59 -11.95
C TYR A 455 1.61 9.28 -13.20
N MET A 456 2.50 8.59 -13.91
CA MET A 456 3.30 9.17 -15.01
C MET A 456 2.44 9.72 -16.16
N PHE A 457 1.33 9.05 -16.44
CA PHE A 457 0.37 9.37 -17.50
C PHE A 457 -1.05 9.59 -16.95
N GLY A 458 -1.18 10.02 -15.69
CA GLY A 458 -2.46 10.25 -15.05
C GLY A 458 -3.11 8.99 -14.48
N LYS A 459 -4.35 9.10 -13.99
CA LYS A 459 -5.02 8.04 -13.25
C LYS A 459 -5.65 7.04 -14.21
N GLY A 460 -5.05 5.88 -14.35
CA GLY A 460 -5.55 4.78 -15.17
C GLY A 460 -5.05 3.45 -14.65
N ILE A 461 -5.32 2.39 -15.41
CA ILE A 461 -4.79 1.06 -15.15
C ILE A 461 -3.56 0.87 -16.05
N TYR A 462 -2.41 0.66 -15.43
CA TYR A 462 -1.11 0.60 -16.10
C TYR A 462 -0.73 -0.86 -16.41
N PHE A 463 -0.26 -1.07 -17.63
CA PHE A 463 0.21 -2.35 -18.15
C PHE A 463 1.55 -2.20 -18.87
N ALA A 464 2.29 -3.30 -18.98
CA ALA A 464 3.52 -3.38 -19.78
C ALA A 464 3.48 -4.58 -20.75
N ASP A 465 4.22 -4.47 -21.84
CA ASP A 465 4.53 -5.59 -22.76
C ASP A 465 5.79 -6.38 -22.31
N MET A 466 6.57 -5.81 -21.38
CA MET A 466 7.75 -6.44 -20.78
C MET A 466 7.43 -7.05 -19.42
N SER A 467 7.57 -8.38 -19.29
CA SER A 467 7.24 -9.11 -18.06
C SER A 467 7.96 -8.56 -16.83
N SER A 468 9.28 -8.41 -16.92
CA SER A 468 10.14 -7.92 -15.82
C SER A 468 9.82 -6.48 -15.38
N LYS A 469 9.26 -5.64 -16.27
CA LYS A 469 8.85 -4.28 -15.91
C LYS A 469 7.68 -4.33 -14.93
N SER A 470 6.66 -5.11 -15.25
CA SER A 470 5.54 -5.37 -14.34
C SER A 470 5.98 -6.17 -13.11
N ALA A 471 6.92 -7.10 -13.25
CA ALA A 471 7.43 -7.92 -12.14
C ALA A 471 8.08 -7.10 -11.02
N ASN A 472 8.71 -5.97 -11.35
CA ASN A 472 9.26 -5.06 -10.33
C ASN A 472 8.20 -4.51 -9.38
N TYR A 473 6.93 -4.41 -9.80
CA TYR A 473 5.81 -3.99 -8.96
C TYR A 473 5.30 -5.10 -8.02
N CYS A 474 5.81 -6.33 -8.13
CA CYS A 474 5.54 -7.38 -7.15
C CYS A 474 6.29 -7.15 -5.84
N PHE A 475 7.41 -6.41 -5.87
CA PHE A 475 8.31 -6.19 -4.73
C PHE A 475 8.74 -7.49 -4.02
N ALA A 476 8.98 -8.56 -4.80
CA ALA A 476 9.53 -9.80 -4.27
C ALA A 476 10.92 -9.57 -3.66
N SER A 477 11.33 -10.46 -2.74
CA SER A 477 12.64 -10.38 -2.09
C SER A 477 13.25 -11.77 -1.93
N ARG A 478 14.53 -11.85 -1.55
CA ARG A 478 15.17 -13.13 -1.21
C ARG A 478 14.45 -13.91 -0.10
N LEU A 479 13.81 -13.22 0.84
CA LEU A 479 13.08 -13.84 1.94
C LEU A 479 11.66 -14.27 1.54
N LYS A 480 11.02 -13.51 0.64
CA LYS A 480 9.67 -13.74 0.12
C LYS A 480 9.77 -13.75 -1.42
N ASN A 481 10.23 -14.88 -1.96
CA ASN A 481 10.61 -15.01 -3.36
C ASN A 481 9.46 -15.43 -4.30
N THR A 482 8.27 -15.73 -3.76
CA THR A 482 7.07 -15.96 -4.56
C THR A 482 6.36 -14.63 -4.81
N GLY A 483 6.11 -14.29 -6.07
CA GLY A 483 5.28 -13.18 -6.50
C GLY A 483 4.18 -13.66 -7.45
N LEU A 484 3.19 -12.80 -7.70
CA LEU A 484 2.17 -13.05 -8.71
C LEU A 484 2.24 -11.98 -9.80
N LEU A 485 2.00 -12.40 -11.04
CA LEU A 485 1.85 -11.53 -12.21
C LEU A 485 0.52 -11.81 -12.87
N LEU A 486 -0.14 -10.78 -13.37
CA LEU A 486 -1.41 -10.88 -14.08
C LEU A 486 -1.20 -10.60 -15.56
N LEU A 487 -1.80 -11.42 -16.41
CA LEU A 487 -2.05 -11.14 -17.81
C LEU A 487 -3.53 -10.84 -18.00
N SER A 488 -3.80 -9.67 -18.54
CA SER A 488 -5.15 -9.24 -18.90
C SER A 488 -5.24 -9.00 -20.39
N GLU A 489 -6.38 -9.35 -20.97
CA GLU A 489 -6.76 -8.86 -22.28
C GLU A 489 -7.16 -7.39 -22.14
N VAL A 490 -6.43 -6.50 -22.80
CA VAL A 490 -6.62 -5.05 -22.72
C VAL A 490 -7.02 -4.52 -24.09
N ALA A 491 -8.23 -3.96 -24.17
CA ALA A 491 -8.77 -3.33 -25.36
C ALA A 491 -8.24 -1.90 -25.51
N LEU A 492 -7.06 -1.76 -26.14
CA LEU A 492 -6.37 -0.48 -26.25
C LEU A 492 -7.05 0.47 -27.23
N GLY A 493 -7.72 -0.05 -28.26
CA GLY A 493 -8.22 0.75 -29.38
C GLY A 493 -7.11 1.61 -29.98
N GLN A 494 -7.49 2.80 -30.44
CA GLN A 494 -6.52 3.82 -30.86
C GLN A 494 -5.76 4.37 -29.65
N CYS A 495 -4.43 4.25 -29.66
CA CYS A 495 -3.54 4.77 -28.61
C CYS A 495 -3.16 6.23 -28.82
N ASN A 496 -3.07 7.00 -27.73
CA ASN A 496 -2.38 8.27 -27.67
C ASN A 496 -0.92 8.04 -27.31
N GLU A 497 -0.03 8.17 -28.29
CA GLU A 497 1.40 7.92 -28.10
C GLU A 497 2.09 9.15 -27.51
N LEU A 498 2.84 8.95 -26.42
CA LEU A 498 3.56 10.01 -25.71
C LEU A 498 5.03 9.64 -25.51
N LEU A 499 5.93 10.58 -25.77
CA LEU A 499 7.38 10.44 -25.54
C LEU A 499 7.76 10.73 -24.08
N GLU A 500 7.11 11.74 -23.48
CA GLU A 500 7.42 12.22 -22.14
C GLU A 500 6.26 11.97 -21.17
N ALA A 501 6.61 11.80 -19.89
CA ALA A 501 5.66 11.72 -18.81
C ALA A 501 4.74 12.95 -18.81
N ASN A 502 3.43 12.72 -18.87
CA ASN A 502 2.43 13.76 -18.77
C ASN A 502 1.28 13.32 -17.88
N PRO A 503 1.23 13.76 -16.61
CA PRO A 503 0.14 13.41 -15.69
C PRO A 503 -1.26 13.82 -16.18
N LYS A 504 -1.36 14.67 -17.20
CA LYS A 504 -2.62 15.11 -17.82
C LYS A 504 -2.95 14.36 -19.12
N ALA A 505 -2.32 13.21 -19.40
CA ALA A 505 -2.48 12.46 -20.64
C ALA A 505 -3.93 12.06 -20.96
N GLU A 506 -4.75 11.78 -19.94
CA GLU A 506 -6.19 11.49 -20.11
C GLU A 506 -6.93 12.62 -20.85
N GLY A 507 -6.62 13.89 -20.53
CA GLY A 507 -7.22 15.04 -21.21
C GLY A 507 -6.78 15.21 -22.67
N LEU A 508 -5.76 14.47 -23.11
CA LEU A 508 -5.22 14.50 -24.47
C LEU A 508 -5.77 13.40 -25.39
N LEU A 509 -6.68 12.55 -24.91
CA LEU A 509 -7.18 11.43 -25.69
C LEU A 509 -7.91 11.86 -26.96
N GLN A 510 -8.74 12.91 -26.92
CA GLN A 510 -9.43 13.47 -28.10
C GLN A 510 -10.08 12.39 -29.01
N GLY A 511 -10.83 11.45 -28.43
CA GLY A 511 -11.48 10.33 -29.14
C GLY A 511 -10.65 9.05 -29.22
N LYS A 512 -9.38 9.07 -28.79
CA LYS A 512 -8.57 7.87 -28.55
C LYS A 512 -9.02 7.17 -27.25
N HIS A 513 -8.62 5.92 -27.07
CA HIS A 513 -9.16 5.05 -26.01
C HIS A 513 -8.12 4.69 -24.93
N SER A 514 -6.84 4.86 -25.22
CA SER A 514 -5.74 4.52 -24.31
C SER A 514 -4.54 5.45 -24.54
N THR A 515 -3.55 5.41 -23.64
CA THR A 515 -2.25 6.08 -23.80
C THR A 515 -1.16 5.03 -23.90
N LYS A 516 -0.20 5.25 -24.80
CA LYS A 516 1.02 4.44 -24.94
C LYS A 516 2.23 5.32 -24.66
N GLY A 517 2.89 5.10 -23.52
CA GLY A 517 4.21 5.67 -23.26
C GLY A 517 5.23 4.95 -24.13
N LEU A 518 5.89 5.67 -25.03
CA LEU A 518 6.82 5.08 -26.01
C LEU A 518 8.19 4.82 -25.38
N GLY A 519 8.57 3.54 -25.30
CA GLY A 519 9.87 3.10 -24.82
C GLY A 519 10.93 2.99 -25.92
N LYS A 520 12.19 3.14 -25.52
CA LYS A 520 13.36 2.88 -26.37
C LYS A 520 13.44 1.42 -26.81
N MET A 521 13.09 0.50 -25.92
CA MET A 521 13.10 -0.94 -26.20
C MET A 521 11.68 -1.50 -26.11
N ALA A 522 11.26 -2.28 -27.10
CA ALA A 522 9.96 -2.96 -27.11
C ALA A 522 10.00 -4.27 -27.91
N PRO A 523 9.10 -5.22 -27.63
CA PRO A 523 8.85 -6.35 -28.52
C PRO A 523 8.46 -5.89 -29.94
N SER A 524 9.04 -6.53 -30.96
CA SER A 524 8.73 -6.24 -32.37
C SER A 524 7.50 -6.99 -32.84
N SER A 525 6.63 -6.32 -33.62
CA SER A 525 5.40 -6.90 -34.18
C SER A 525 5.63 -8.13 -35.05
N ALA A 526 6.84 -8.31 -35.59
CA ALA A 526 7.23 -9.48 -36.37
C ALA A 526 7.18 -10.81 -35.57
N HIS A 527 7.26 -10.74 -34.24
CA HIS A 527 7.24 -11.91 -33.35
C HIS A 527 5.90 -12.09 -32.64
N PHE A 528 4.91 -11.25 -32.93
CA PHE A 528 3.63 -11.31 -32.22
C PHE A 528 2.87 -12.56 -32.62
N VAL A 529 2.27 -13.22 -31.62
CA VAL A 529 1.38 -14.36 -31.81
C VAL A 529 -0.02 -14.01 -31.31
N THR A 530 -0.99 -14.88 -31.57
CA THR A 530 -2.37 -14.70 -31.09
C THR A 530 -2.71 -15.79 -30.08
N LEU A 531 -3.33 -15.40 -28.97
CA LEU A 531 -3.88 -16.33 -27.97
C LEU A 531 -5.31 -15.91 -27.66
N ASN A 532 -6.28 -16.78 -27.93
CA ASN A 532 -7.72 -16.54 -27.69
C ASN A 532 -8.24 -15.21 -28.28
N GLY A 533 -7.74 -14.82 -29.45
CA GLY A 533 -8.15 -13.59 -30.15
C GLY A 533 -7.42 -12.32 -29.74
N SER A 534 -6.57 -12.37 -28.71
CA SER A 534 -5.72 -11.25 -28.28
C SER A 534 -4.30 -11.38 -28.83
N THR A 535 -3.69 -10.26 -29.19
CA THR A 535 -2.29 -10.20 -29.60
C THR A 535 -1.37 -10.38 -28.39
N VAL A 536 -0.43 -11.32 -28.47
CA VAL A 536 0.61 -11.56 -27.46
C VAL A 536 1.95 -11.04 -28.00
N PRO A 537 2.47 -9.92 -27.47
CA PRO A 537 3.70 -9.30 -27.99
C PRO A 537 4.97 -10.00 -27.46
N LEU A 538 5.26 -11.20 -27.98
CA LEU A 538 6.45 -11.95 -27.61
C LEU A 538 7.73 -11.16 -27.92
N GLY A 539 8.74 -11.34 -27.07
CA GLY A 539 10.06 -10.75 -27.27
C GLY A 539 10.94 -11.55 -28.26
N PRO A 540 12.24 -11.25 -28.32
CA PRO A 540 12.97 -10.31 -27.48
C PRO A 540 12.63 -8.84 -27.77
N ALA A 541 12.94 -7.95 -26.83
CA ALA A 541 12.86 -6.52 -27.08
C ALA A 541 13.99 -6.06 -28.01
N SER A 542 13.65 -5.19 -28.96
CA SER A 542 14.59 -4.50 -29.85
C SER A 542 14.43 -2.99 -29.73
N ASP A 543 15.41 -2.24 -30.22
CA ASP A 543 15.32 -0.78 -30.30
C ASP A 543 14.15 -0.37 -31.20
N THR A 544 13.35 0.60 -30.76
CA THR A 544 12.14 1.07 -31.45
C THR A 544 12.43 2.20 -32.44
N GLY A 545 13.65 2.76 -32.44
CA GLY A 545 13.98 4.00 -33.14
C GLY A 545 13.41 5.26 -32.47
N ILE A 546 12.75 5.12 -31.32
CA ILE A 546 12.22 6.25 -30.55
C ILE A 546 13.33 6.85 -29.69
N LEU A 547 13.65 8.11 -29.94
CA LEU A 547 14.50 8.94 -29.10
C LEU A 547 13.81 10.28 -28.86
N ASN A 548 13.88 10.77 -27.62
CA ASN A 548 13.46 12.13 -27.29
C ASN A 548 14.69 13.07 -27.32
N PRO A 549 14.80 14.00 -28.28
CA PRO A 549 15.91 14.94 -28.33
C PRO A 549 15.85 16.00 -27.20
N ASP A 550 14.66 16.25 -26.66
CA ASP A 550 14.39 17.37 -25.75
C ASP A 550 14.41 16.96 -24.26
N GLY A 551 14.56 15.67 -23.96
CA GLY A 551 14.44 15.19 -22.58
C GLY A 551 14.66 13.70 -22.40
N TYR A 552 13.98 13.17 -21.38
CA TYR A 552 14.06 11.76 -21.03
C TYR A 552 13.27 10.91 -22.03
N THR A 553 13.75 9.71 -22.29
CA THR A 553 13.03 8.66 -23.04
C THR A 553 12.72 7.53 -22.08
N LEU A 554 11.52 6.95 -22.15
CA LEU A 554 11.20 5.74 -21.40
C LEU A 554 12.11 4.58 -21.84
N ASN A 555 12.55 3.74 -20.91
CA ASN A 555 13.33 2.56 -21.28
C ASN A 555 12.48 1.52 -22.03
N TYR A 556 11.21 1.36 -21.63
CA TYR A 556 10.27 0.35 -22.13
C TYR A 556 8.87 0.94 -22.22
N ASN A 557 8.01 0.37 -23.07
CA ASN A 557 6.64 0.84 -23.24
C ASN A 557 5.80 0.78 -21.95
N GLU A 558 4.75 1.60 -21.90
CA GLU A 558 3.63 1.49 -20.94
C GLU A 558 2.33 1.68 -21.68
N TYR A 559 1.30 0.93 -21.28
CA TYR A 559 -0.04 1.02 -21.82
C TYR A 559 -0.99 1.38 -20.70
N ILE A 560 -1.79 2.43 -20.89
CA ILE A 560 -2.68 2.98 -19.88
C ILE A 560 -4.08 3.05 -20.45
N VAL A 561 -5.03 2.42 -19.76
CA VAL A 561 -6.47 2.56 -20.03
C VAL A 561 -7.13 3.33 -18.89
N TYR A 562 -8.15 4.13 -19.23
CA TYR A 562 -8.84 5.03 -18.32
C TYR A 562 -10.27 4.58 -18.01
N ASN A 563 -10.61 3.35 -18.39
CA ASN A 563 -11.88 2.72 -18.08
C ASN A 563 -11.64 1.24 -17.71
N PRO A 564 -12.09 0.76 -16.53
CA PRO A 564 -11.95 -0.65 -16.14
C PRO A 564 -12.56 -1.62 -17.14
N ASN A 565 -13.61 -1.21 -17.87
CA ASN A 565 -14.28 -2.02 -18.88
C ASN A 565 -13.40 -2.31 -20.12
N GLN A 566 -12.23 -1.69 -20.25
CA GLN A 566 -11.24 -2.04 -21.28
C GLN A 566 -10.31 -3.17 -20.85
N VAL A 567 -10.51 -3.74 -19.67
CA VAL A 567 -9.65 -4.78 -19.10
C VAL A 567 -10.49 -6.02 -18.81
N ARG A 568 -9.98 -7.18 -19.22
CA ARG A 568 -10.50 -8.49 -18.83
C ARG A 568 -9.34 -9.34 -18.33
N MET A 569 -9.35 -9.67 -17.05
CA MET A 569 -8.33 -10.53 -16.45
C MET A 569 -8.41 -11.93 -17.06
N ARG A 570 -7.28 -12.51 -17.48
CA ARG A 570 -7.27 -13.78 -18.21
C ARG A 570 -6.39 -14.85 -17.59
N TYR A 571 -5.20 -14.49 -17.12
CA TYR A 571 -4.29 -15.45 -16.49
C TYR A 571 -3.56 -14.85 -15.30
N LEU A 572 -3.52 -15.58 -14.19
CA LEU A 572 -2.71 -15.25 -13.02
C LEU A 572 -1.55 -16.23 -12.94
N LEU A 573 -0.33 -15.70 -12.89
CA LEU A 573 0.91 -16.45 -12.89
C LEU A 573 1.49 -16.43 -11.49
N LYS A 574 1.82 -17.61 -10.96
CA LYS A 574 2.61 -17.74 -9.74
C LYS A 574 4.07 -17.90 -10.14
N VAL A 575 4.90 -16.94 -9.74
CA VAL A 575 6.28 -16.80 -10.21
C VAL A 575 7.24 -16.85 -9.04
N GLN A 576 8.29 -17.66 -9.17
CA GLN A 576 9.44 -17.62 -8.28
C GLN A 576 10.49 -16.65 -8.82
N PHE A 577 10.91 -15.70 -7.98
CA PHE A 577 11.99 -14.76 -8.24
C PHE A 577 13.31 -15.33 -7.72
N ASN A 578 14.22 -15.66 -8.62
CA ASN A 578 15.54 -16.17 -8.27
C ASN A 578 16.55 -15.01 -8.29
N PHE A 579 16.71 -14.36 -7.14
CA PHE A 579 17.66 -13.26 -6.98
C PHE A 579 19.10 -13.77 -7.02
N LEU A 580 19.93 -13.13 -7.83
CA LEU A 580 21.35 -13.41 -7.92
C LEU A 580 22.09 -12.52 -6.93
N GLN A 581 22.96 -13.11 -6.10
CA GLN A 581 23.85 -12.31 -5.28
C GLN A 581 24.97 -11.77 -6.17
N LEU A 582 24.77 -10.56 -6.70
CA LEU A 582 25.73 -9.91 -7.60
C LEU A 582 27.02 -9.44 -6.89
N TRP A 583 27.05 -9.50 -5.55
CA TRP A 583 28.17 -9.23 -4.63
C TRP A 583 27.79 -9.68 -3.21
#